data_AF-A0A6B0RM06-F1
#
_entry.id   AF-A0A6B0RM06-F1
#
_cell.length_a   1.000
_cell.length_b   1.000
_cell.length_c   1.000
_cell.angle_alpha   90.00
_cell.angle_beta   90.00
_cell.angle_gamma   90.00
#
_symmetry.space_group_name_H-M   'P 1'
#
loop_
_entity.id
_entity.type
_entity.pdbx_description
1 polymer ?
#
loop_
_entity_poly.entity_id
_entity_poly.type
_entity_poly.pdbx_seq_one_letter_code
_entity_poly.pdbx_strand_id
1 'polypeptide(L)'
;MESDFYLRYYVGHKGKFGHEFLEFEFRPDGKLRYANNSNYKNDVMIRKEAYVHKSVMEELKRIIDDSEITKEDDALWPPPDRVGRQELEIVIGDEHISFTTSKIGSLIDVNQSKCTGKAAARVHPPPGPAQSRTEDAQAAPAVYDEPQSSDRSKRWVGWAAMGKIALQLKATLENVTNLRPVGEDFRWYLKMKCGNCGEISEKWQYIRLMDSVALKGGRGSASMVQKCKLCSRENSIEILSSTIKSYNAEDNEKFKTIVEFECRGLEPVDFQPQAGFAAEGVESGTVFSDINLQEKDWTDYDEKAQESVGIYEVTHQFVKC
;
A
#
# COMPACT_ATOMS: atom_id res chain seq x y z
N MET A 1 19.08 26.68 31.50
CA MET A 1 19.61 26.53 30.14
C MET A 1 18.52 25.85 29.35
N GLU A 2 18.13 26.42 28.21
CA GLU A 2 17.21 25.75 27.30
C GLU A 2 17.91 24.45 26.86
N SER A 3 17.31 23.30 27.14
CA SER A 3 17.89 21.99 26.80
C SER A 3 18.16 21.95 25.30
N ASP A 4 19.39 21.66 24.88
CA ASP A 4 19.70 21.47 23.47
C ASP A 4 18.79 20.37 22.92
N PHE A 5 18.01 20.73 21.90
CA PHE A 5 17.10 19.82 21.21
C PHE A 5 17.36 19.89 19.72
N TYR A 6 17.81 18.77 19.16
CA TYR A 6 18.05 18.57 17.75
C TYR A 6 17.41 17.26 17.33
N LEU A 7 16.69 17.29 16.21
CA LEU A 7 16.19 16.07 15.58
C LEU A 7 16.42 16.16 14.09
N ARG A 8 17.05 15.14 13.52
CA ARG A 8 17.21 14.98 12.08
C ARG A 8 16.74 13.61 11.67
N TYR A 9 15.89 13.58 10.66
CA TYR A 9 15.52 12.35 9.98
C TYR A 9 15.91 12.46 8.52
N TYR A 10 16.55 11.41 8.01
CA TYR A 10 16.95 11.29 6.62
C TYR A 10 16.53 9.93 6.09
N VAL A 11 15.97 9.90 4.87
CA VAL A 11 15.73 8.68 4.11
C VAL A 11 16.16 8.89 2.68
N GLY A 12 16.97 7.98 2.14
CA GLY A 12 17.43 8.15 0.77
C GLY A 12 18.28 7.01 0.26
N HIS A 13 18.55 7.06 -1.03
CA HIS A 13 19.40 6.09 -1.70
C HIS A 13 20.21 6.75 -2.81
N LYS A 14 21.39 6.19 -3.09
CA LYS A 14 22.26 6.64 -4.18
C LYS A 14 22.31 5.55 -5.24
N GLY A 15 21.55 5.74 -6.31
CA GLY A 15 21.43 4.82 -7.42
C GLY A 15 22.22 5.24 -8.65
N LYS A 16 22.05 4.51 -9.75
CA LYS A 16 22.65 4.85 -11.06
C LYS A 16 22.16 6.19 -11.61
N PHE A 17 20.97 6.62 -11.20
CA PHE A 17 20.29 7.81 -11.71
C PHE A 17 20.47 9.03 -10.80
N GLY A 18 21.35 8.95 -9.80
CA GLY A 18 21.64 10.04 -8.88
C GLY A 18 21.33 9.70 -7.43
N HIS A 19 21.19 10.75 -6.63
CA HIS A 19 20.91 10.65 -5.19
C HIS A 19 19.50 11.16 -4.94
N GLU A 20 18.61 10.26 -4.54
CA GLU A 20 17.25 10.61 -4.14
C GLU A 20 17.12 10.52 -2.62
N PHE A 21 16.57 11.56 -1.99
CA PHE A 21 16.40 11.59 -0.55
C PHE A 21 15.30 12.56 -0.11
N LEU A 22 14.81 12.33 1.10
CA LEU A 22 14.00 13.25 1.88
C LEU A 22 14.69 13.42 3.23
N GLU A 23 14.78 14.65 3.70
CA GLU A 23 15.40 15.01 4.97
C GLU A 23 14.60 16.11 5.65
N PHE A 24 14.44 16.01 6.97
CA PHE A 24 14.00 17.12 7.78
C PHE A 24 14.82 17.24 9.06
N GLU A 25 15.02 18.47 9.51
CA GLU A 25 15.82 18.84 10.67
C GLU A 25 15.05 19.86 11.51
N PHE A 26 14.89 19.59 12.81
CA PHE A 26 14.42 20.53 13.82
C PHE A 26 15.61 20.99 14.66
N ARG A 27 15.80 22.31 14.71
CA ARG A 27 16.86 22.95 15.48
C ARG A 27 16.35 23.47 16.84
N PRO A 28 17.26 23.74 17.80
CA PRO A 28 16.87 24.23 19.13
C PRO A 28 16.06 25.53 19.10
N ASP A 29 16.29 26.38 18.10
CA ASP A 29 15.60 27.66 17.89
C ASP A 29 14.19 27.51 17.26
N GLY A 30 13.70 26.28 17.10
CA GLY A 30 12.42 25.99 16.45
C GLY A 30 12.48 26.07 14.93
N LYS A 31 13.67 26.19 14.33
CA LYS A 31 13.82 26.19 12.88
C LYS A 31 13.68 24.76 12.33
N LEU A 32 12.67 24.57 11.48
CA LEU A 32 12.48 23.39 10.65
C LEU A 32 13.14 23.61 9.29
N ARG A 33 14.01 22.68 8.90
CA ARG A 33 14.50 22.56 7.53
C ARG A 33 13.96 21.31 6.88
N TYR A 34 13.55 21.43 5.63
CA TYR A 34 13.08 20.31 4.83
C TYR A 34 13.82 20.32 3.50
N ALA A 35 14.34 19.17 3.11
CA ALA A 35 14.94 18.94 1.81
C ALA A 35 14.35 17.69 1.16
N ASN A 36 13.94 17.79 -0.09
CA ASN A 36 13.47 16.65 -0.88
C ASN A 36 14.08 16.70 -2.27
N ASN A 37 14.77 15.63 -2.61
CA ASN A 37 15.35 15.40 -3.92
C ASN A 37 14.79 14.09 -4.49
N SER A 38 13.78 14.20 -5.35
CA SER A 38 13.11 13.04 -5.94
C SER A 38 13.66 12.63 -7.30
N ASN A 39 14.52 13.46 -7.93
CA ASN A 39 14.96 13.35 -9.34
C ASN A 39 13.82 13.06 -10.34
N TYR A 40 12.57 13.32 -9.97
CA TYR A 40 11.42 13.03 -10.80
C TYR A 40 11.35 14.05 -11.94
N LYS A 41 11.39 13.61 -13.19
CA LYS A 41 11.31 14.48 -14.39
C LYS A 41 12.34 15.64 -14.42
N ASN A 42 13.54 15.45 -13.89
CA ASN A 42 14.57 16.50 -13.76
C ASN A 42 14.14 17.69 -12.88
N ASP A 43 13.29 17.45 -11.87
CA ASP A 43 12.88 18.50 -10.95
C ASP A 43 14.06 19.01 -10.10
N VAL A 44 13.96 20.27 -9.69
CA VAL A 44 14.97 20.91 -8.85
C VAL A 44 14.74 20.48 -7.40
N MET A 45 15.83 20.19 -6.68
CA MET A 45 15.77 19.86 -5.25
C MET A 45 14.95 20.91 -4.48
N ILE A 46 13.90 20.45 -3.81
CA ILE A 46 13.07 21.30 -2.97
C ILE A 46 13.78 21.51 -1.65
N ARG A 47 13.98 22.77 -1.27
CA ARG A 47 14.45 23.16 0.06
C ARG A 47 13.48 24.17 0.64
N LYS A 48 13.03 23.92 1.87
CA LYS A 48 12.15 24.82 2.62
C LYS A 48 12.69 25.00 4.02
N GLU A 49 12.55 26.22 4.53
CA GLU A 49 12.83 26.54 5.92
C GLU A 49 11.59 27.22 6.50
N ALA A 50 11.24 26.85 7.73
CA ALA A 50 10.14 27.45 8.49
C ALA A 50 10.52 27.49 9.97
N TYR A 51 9.80 28.30 10.75
CA TYR A 51 9.85 28.21 12.21
C TYR A 51 8.57 27.55 12.70
N VAL A 52 8.71 26.60 13.62
CA VAL A 52 7.58 25.93 14.27
C VAL A 52 7.33 26.54 15.65
N HIS A 53 6.07 26.48 16.08
CA HIS A 53 5.70 26.93 17.42
C HIS A 53 6.31 26.01 18.49
N LYS A 54 6.58 26.55 19.69
CA LYS A 54 7.11 25.77 20.82
C LYS A 54 6.30 24.50 21.15
N SER A 55 4.99 24.52 20.94
CA SER A 55 4.13 23.35 21.17
C SER A 55 4.47 22.17 20.26
N VAL A 56 4.94 22.43 19.04
CA VAL A 56 5.43 21.37 18.13
C VAL A 56 6.73 20.79 18.67
N MET A 57 7.63 21.64 19.17
CA MET A 57 8.90 21.23 19.76
C MET A 57 8.70 20.41 21.04
N GLU A 58 7.76 20.83 21.89
CA GLU A 58 7.35 20.10 23.12
C GLU A 58 6.77 18.73 22.78
N GLU A 59 5.94 18.64 21.73
CA GLU A 59 5.35 17.37 21.30
C GLU A 59 6.38 16.40 20.73
N LEU A 60 7.36 16.88 19.95
CA LEU A 60 8.46 16.04 19.47
C LEU A 60 9.28 15.46 20.64
N LYS A 61 9.58 16.28 21.65
CA LYS A 61 10.25 15.82 22.87
C LYS A 61 9.44 14.75 23.59
N ARG A 62 8.13 14.98 23.76
CA ARG A 62 7.22 14.00 24.37
C ARG A 62 7.22 12.66 23.64
N ILE A 63 7.18 12.67 22.31
CA ILE A 63 7.21 11.44 21.49
C ILE A 63 8.52 10.67 21.70
N ILE A 64 9.65 11.37 21.75
CA ILE A 64 10.98 10.77 21.98
C ILE A 64 11.01 10.12 23.36
N ASP A 65 10.60 10.84 24.40
CA ASP A 65 10.56 10.36 25.78
C ASP A 65 9.64 9.14 25.92
N ASP A 66 8.41 9.21 25.40
CA ASP A 66 7.41 8.14 25.48
C ASP A 66 7.83 6.89 24.71
N SER A 67 8.59 7.05 23.62
CA SER A 67 9.08 5.93 22.81
C SER A 67 10.27 5.20 23.42
N GLU A 68 10.93 5.80 24.41
CA GLU A 68 12.19 5.33 24.99
C GLU A 68 13.29 5.09 23.95
N ILE A 69 13.19 5.72 22.76
CA ILE A 69 14.10 5.46 21.64
C ILE A 69 15.56 5.76 21.98
N THR A 70 15.83 6.67 22.93
CA THR A 70 17.20 6.96 23.38
C THR A 70 17.88 5.82 24.13
N LYS A 71 17.12 4.78 24.52
CA LYS A 71 17.62 3.57 25.19
C LYS A 71 17.87 2.40 24.24
N GLU A 72 17.58 2.57 22.95
CA GLU A 72 17.70 1.53 21.93
C GLU A 72 19.10 1.50 21.27
N ASP A 73 19.40 0.39 20.58
CA ASP A 73 20.66 0.17 19.85
C ASP A 73 20.35 -0.41 18.44
N ASP A 74 20.96 0.17 17.41
CA ASP A 74 20.81 -0.27 16.02
C ASP A 74 21.79 -1.36 15.57
N ALA A 75 22.64 -1.88 16.47
CA ALA A 75 23.63 -2.92 16.14
C ALA A 75 23.04 -4.17 15.45
N LEU A 76 21.77 -4.47 15.69
CA LEU A 76 21.05 -5.60 15.10
C LEU A 76 20.07 -5.21 13.98
N TRP A 77 19.98 -3.92 13.66
CA TRP A 77 19.08 -3.42 12.64
C TRP A 77 19.63 -3.77 11.24
N PRO A 78 18.75 -3.93 10.24
CA PRO A 78 19.20 -4.22 8.88
C PRO A 78 20.16 -3.14 8.38
N PRO A 79 21.36 -3.51 7.87
CA PRO A 79 22.30 -2.51 7.39
C PRO A 79 21.80 -1.86 6.08
N PRO A 80 22.20 -0.61 5.80
CA PRO A 80 21.96 0.05 4.51
C PRO A 80 22.27 -0.83 3.29
N ASP A 81 21.42 -0.78 2.29
CA ASP A 81 21.56 -1.58 1.07
C ASP A 81 21.36 -0.76 -0.22
N ARG A 82 21.14 -1.45 -1.35
CA ARG A 82 20.90 -0.81 -2.65
C ARG A 82 19.54 -0.11 -2.75
N VAL A 83 18.57 -0.52 -1.93
CA VAL A 83 17.22 0.08 -1.87
C VAL A 83 17.30 1.42 -1.15
N GLY A 84 18.16 1.54 -0.14
CA GLY A 84 18.50 2.80 0.50
C GLY A 84 18.85 2.66 1.96
N ARG A 85 18.86 3.80 2.64
CA ARG A 85 19.07 3.90 4.08
C ARG A 85 18.13 4.90 4.73
N GLN A 86 17.90 4.70 6.02
CA GLN A 86 17.25 5.64 6.91
C GLN A 86 18.21 5.98 8.04
N GLU A 87 18.25 7.25 8.40
CA GLU A 87 19.06 7.77 9.50
C GLU A 87 18.13 8.60 10.41
N LEU A 88 18.24 8.38 11.72
CA LEU A 88 17.60 9.20 12.75
C LEU A 88 18.68 9.67 13.71
N GLU A 89 18.78 10.97 13.92
CA GLU A 89 19.72 11.57 14.86
C GLU A 89 18.96 12.50 15.81
N ILE A 90 19.19 12.30 17.10
CA ILE A 90 18.50 13.04 18.17
C ILE A 90 19.55 13.52 19.17
N VAL A 91 19.52 14.81 19.48
CA VAL A 91 20.18 15.38 20.66
C VAL A 91 19.08 15.91 21.57
N ILE A 92 19.04 15.43 22.81
CA ILE A 92 18.06 15.88 23.80
C ILE A 92 18.72 15.97 25.18
N GLY A 93 18.86 17.18 25.71
CA GLY A 93 19.59 17.40 26.96
C GLY A 93 21.07 17.06 26.79
N ASP A 94 21.56 16.10 27.58
CA ASP A 94 22.95 15.61 27.52
C ASP A 94 23.10 14.31 26.69
N GLU A 95 22.00 13.79 26.13
CA GLU A 95 22.00 12.58 25.32
C GLU A 95 22.14 12.91 23.83
N HIS A 96 23.00 12.16 23.12
CA HIS A 96 23.11 12.17 21.67
C HIS A 96 23.04 10.73 21.16
N ILE A 97 22.05 10.45 20.33
CA ILE A 97 21.85 9.14 19.72
C ILE A 97 21.68 9.28 18.21
N SER A 98 22.23 8.33 17.48
CA SER A 98 22.12 8.25 16.03
C SER A 98 21.95 6.81 15.61
N PHE A 99 20.94 6.57 14.77
CA PHE A 99 20.62 5.27 14.22
C PHE A 99 20.74 5.27 12.72
N THR A 100 21.15 4.15 12.16
CA THR A 100 21.19 3.89 10.72
C THR A 100 20.63 2.51 10.41
N THR A 101 19.69 2.44 9.47
CA THR A 101 19.11 1.17 9.01
C THR A 101 18.87 1.19 7.50
N SER A 102 18.52 0.04 6.93
CA SER A 102 18.06 -0.07 5.55
C SER A 102 16.75 0.70 5.34
N LYS A 103 16.39 0.93 4.09
CA LYS A 103 15.09 1.55 3.80
C LYS A 103 13.95 0.58 4.06
N ILE A 104 13.28 0.75 5.20
CA ILE A 104 12.03 0.06 5.56
C ILE A 104 10.87 0.75 4.85
N GLY A 105 10.17 0.04 3.95
CA GLY A 105 9.07 0.58 3.16
C GLY A 105 7.70 -0.04 3.50
N SER A 106 7.68 -1.08 4.33
CA SER A 106 6.47 -1.81 4.68
C SER A 106 6.53 -2.42 6.09
N LEU A 107 5.36 -2.75 6.63
CA LEU A 107 5.25 -3.49 7.89
C LEU A 107 5.87 -4.89 7.82
N ILE A 108 5.94 -5.47 6.61
CA ILE A 108 6.58 -6.77 6.38
C ILE A 108 8.09 -6.65 6.63
N ASP A 109 8.72 -5.58 6.13
CA ASP A 109 10.15 -5.32 6.33
C ASP A 109 10.47 -5.18 7.82
N VAL A 110 9.58 -4.55 8.59
CA VAL A 110 9.67 -4.44 10.07
C VAL A 110 9.53 -5.81 10.73
N ASN A 111 8.55 -6.61 10.34
CA ASN A 111 8.33 -7.92 10.95
C ASN A 111 9.44 -8.94 10.65
N GLN A 112 10.19 -8.72 9.57
CA GLN A 112 11.33 -9.55 9.17
C GLN A 112 12.67 -9.03 9.70
N SER A 113 12.73 -7.79 10.18
CA SER A 113 13.94 -7.24 10.78
C SER A 113 14.14 -7.77 12.20
N LYS A 114 15.41 -7.94 12.60
CA LYS A 114 15.77 -8.23 13.99
C LYS A 114 15.91 -6.94 14.78
N CYS A 115 14.94 -6.03 14.65
CA CYS A 115 14.83 -4.87 15.54
C CYS A 115 14.46 -5.40 16.93
N THR A 116 15.45 -5.57 17.79
CA THR A 116 15.26 -6.03 19.17
C THR A 116 14.65 -4.91 19.98
N GLY A 117 13.32 -4.88 20.04
CA GLY A 117 12.58 -3.94 20.86
C GLY A 117 11.11 -4.07 20.53
N LYS A 118 10.35 -4.82 21.34
CA LYS A 118 8.88 -4.75 21.32
C LYS A 118 8.42 -3.41 21.91
N ALA A 119 8.91 -2.29 21.38
CA ALA A 119 8.16 -1.05 21.38
C ALA A 119 7.13 -1.16 20.25
N ALA A 120 6.21 -2.13 20.40
CA ALA A 120 4.93 -2.03 19.72
C ALA A 120 4.39 -0.67 20.14
N ALA A 121 4.29 0.27 19.19
CA ALA A 121 3.62 1.54 19.38
C ALA A 121 2.25 1.22 20.00
N ARG A 122 2.15 1.33 21.32
CA ARG A 122 0.89 1.20 22.04
C ARG A 122 0.17 2.50 21.76
N VAL A 123 -0.51 2.56 20.62
CA VAL A 123 -1.60 3.51 20.42
C VAL A 123 -2.61 3.14 21.50
N HIS A 124 -2.60 3.87 22.61
CA HIS A 124 -3.63 3.75 23.62
C HIS A 124 -4.95 4.20 22.99
N PRO A 125 -5.96 3.33 22.84
CA PRO A 125 -7.29 3.81 22.48
C PRO A 125 -7.83 4.69 23.62
N PRO A 126 -8.64 5.72 23.32
CA PRO A 126 -9.29 6.51 24.36
C PRO A 126 -10.19 5.61 25.24
N PRO A 127 -10.37 5.94 26.53
CA PRO A 127 -11.05 5.06 27.48
C PRO A 127 -12.55 4.93 27.12
N GLY A 128 -12.95 3.77 26.63
CA GLY A 128 -14.33 3.36 26.49
C GLY A 128 -14.91 2.82 27.81
N PRO A 129 -16.25 2.86 28.00
CA PRO A 129 -16.88 2.43 29.24
C PRO A 129 -16.87 0.90 29.42
N ALA A 130 -16.90 0.50 30.70
CA ALA A 130 -16.61 -0.82 31.23
C ALA A 130 -17.45 -1.98 30.67
N GLN A 131 -16.78 -3.13 30.49
CA GLN A 131 -17.35 -4.43 30.12
C GLN A 131 -18.13 -5.08 31.28
N SER A 132 -19.18 -5.84 30.95
CA SER A 132 -19.65 -6.97 31.77
C SER A 132 -19.13 -8.28 31.19
N ARG A 133 -18.45 -9.06 32.04
CA ARG A 133 -17.93 -10.41 31.79
C ARG A 133 -19.05 -11.44 31.87
N THR A 134 -18.95 -12.50 31.07
CA THR A 134 -19.22 -13.87 31.54
C THR A 134 -18.18 -14.82 30.91
N GLU A 135 -17.62 -15.68 31.76
CA GLU A 135 -16.68 -16.75 31.45
C GLU A 135 -17.45 -18.00 30.98
N ASP A 136 -16.85 -18.86 30.13
CA ASP A 136 -16.67 -20.27 30.50
C ASP A 136 -15.94 -21.15 29.46
N ALA A 137 -15.08 -22.00 30.03
CA ALA A 137 -14.72 -23.38 29.68
C ALA A 137 -13.76 -23.73 28.51
N GLN A 138 -12.68 -24.41 28.91
CA GLN A 138 -11.68 -25.16 28.14
C GLN A 138 -12.19 -26.56 27.73
N ALA A 139 -11.70 -27.11 26.61
CA ALA A 139 -11.39 -28.55 26.45
C ALA A 139 -10.47 -28.81 25.24
N ALA A 140 -9.60 -29.82 25.39
CA ALA A 140 -8.47 -30.19 24.54
C ALA A 140 -8.82 -31.25 23.43
N PRO A 141 -7.88 -31.74 22.60
CA PRO A 141 -8.08 -32.15 21.21
C PRO A 141 -8.44 -33.64 20.99
N ALA A 142 -8.90 -33.97 19.78
CA ALA A 142 -9.03 -35.34 19.27
C ALA A 142 -8.32 -35.51 17.92
N VAL A 143 -7.71 -36.68 17.76
CA VAL A 143 -6.82 -37.15 16.69
C VAL A 143 -7.58 -38.13 15.76
N TYR A 144 -7.01 -38.39 14.56
CA TYR A 144 -7.29 -39.44 13.55
C TYR A 144 -8.37 -39.09 12.51
N ASP A 145 -8.25 -39.35 11.20
CA ASP A 145 -7.37 -40.26 10.44
C ASP A 145 -7.16 -39.79 8.97
N GLU A 146 -6.05 -40.23 8.35
CA GLU A 146 -5.80 -40.16 6.90
C GLU A 146 -6.74 -41.10 6.10
N PRO A 147 -6.85 -40.89 4.77
CA PRO A 147 -6.61 -42.04 3.91
C PRO A 147 -5.60 -41.77 2.80
N GLN A 148 -4.60 -42.65 2.76
CA GLN A 148 -3.76 -42.93 1.62
C GLN A 148 -4.61 -43.41 0.44
N SER A 149 -4.44 -42.80 -0.74
CA SER A 149 -4.61 -43.55 -1.99
C SER A 149 -3.57 -43.13 -3.00
N SER A 150 -2.82 -44.14 -3.44
CA SER A 150 -1.80 -44.12 -4.46
C SER A 150 -2.44 -44.16 -5.85
N ASP A 151 -2.20 -43.15 -6.68
CA ASP A 151 -2.25 -43.33 -8.13
C ASP A 151 -1.13 -42.52 -8.80
N ARG A 152 -0.06 -43.22 -9.14
CA ARG A 152 1.03 -42.76 -10.01
C ARG A 152 0.62 -43.01 -11.46
N SER A 153 -0.17 -42.13 -12.08
CA SER A 153 -0.34 -42.24 -13.55
C SER A 153 -0.99 -41.06 -14.27
N LYS A 154 -0.80 -39.78 -13.88
CA LYS A 154 -1.25 -38.66 -14.74
C LYS A 154 -0.16 -37.63 -14.98
N ARG A 155 0.58 -37.91 -16.05
CA ARG A 155 1.43 -36.99 -16.81
C ARG A 155 0.51 -35.88 -17.35
N TRP A 156 0.37 -34.79 -16.61
CA TRP A 156 -0.46 -33.65 -17.03
C TRP A 156 0.23 -32.92 -18.19
N VAL A 157 -0.30 -33.14 -19.39
CA VAL A 157 -0.17 -32.19 -20.50
C VAL A 157 -1.08 -31.02 -20.15
N GLY A 158 -0.55 -30.05 -19.41
CA GLY A 158 -1.30 -28.87 -18.98
C GLY A 158 -1.49 -27.90 -20.15
N TRP A 159 -2.61 -28.03 -20.87
CA TRP A 159 -3.14 -26.91 -21.65
C TRP A 159 -3.29 -25.70 -20.72
N ALA A 160 -2.76 -24.54 -21.12
CA ALA A 160 -2.95 -23.29 -20.38
C ALA A 160 -4.45 -22.97 -20.36
N ALA A 161 -5.11 -23.23 -19.22
CA ALA A 161 -6.49 -22.86 -19.02
C ALA A 161 -6.61 -21.33 -19.14
N MET A 162 -7.48 -20.86 -20.03
CA MET A 162 -7.94 -19.47 -20.04
C MET A 162 -8.76 -19.27 -18.77
N GLY A 163 -8.25 -18.49 -17.82
CA GLY A 163 -8.91 -18.23 -16.55
C GLY A 163 -9.46 -16.82 -16.52
N LYS A 164 -10.70 -16.65 -16.07
CA LYS A 164 -11.22 -15.34 -15.69
C LYS A 164 -10.90 -15.08 -14.22
N ILE A 165 -10.44 -13.88 -13.92
CA ILE A 165 -10.17 -13.46 -12.55
C ILE A 165 -10.93 -12.16 -12.29
N ALA A 166 -11.80 -12.18 -11.29
CA ALA A 166 -12.52 -11.01 -10.79
C ALA A 166 -11.68 -10.28 -9.74
N LEU A 167 -11.57 -8.96 -9.87
CA LEU A 167 -11.10 -8.08 -8.81
C LEU A 167 -12.31 -7.56 -8.03
N GLN A 168 -12.33 -7.90 -6.74
CA GLN A 168 -13.33 -7.41 -5.82
C GLN A 168 -12.76 -6.31 -4.95
N LEU A 169 -13.53 -5.24 -4.79
CA LEU A 169 -13.24 -4.11 -3.90
C LEU A 169 -14.10 -4.24 -2.65
N LYS A 170 -13.57 -3.80 -1.51
CA LYS A 170 -14.33 -3.52 -0.28
C LYS A 170 -13.83 -2.20 0.29
N ALA A 171 -14.74 -1.34 0.69
CA ALA A 171 -14.47 -0.08 1.35
C ALA A 171 -15.62 0.29 2.29
N THR A 172 -15.32 1.13 3.28
CA THR A 172 -16.31 1.80 4.13
C THR A 172 -16.68 3.13 3.49
N LEU A 173 -17.95 3.33 3.17
CA LEU A 173 -18.46 4.53 2.52
C LEU A 173 -19.20 5.41 3.54
N GLU A 174 -18.88 6.70 3.51
CA GLU A 174 -19.59 7.75 4.25
C GLU A 174 -20.22 8.68 3.22
N ASN A 175 -21.56 8.70 3.16
CA ASN A 175 -22.36 9.62 2.31
C ASN A 175 -22.02 9.61 0.80
N VAL A 176 -21.36 8.56 0.30
CA VAL A 176 -21.02 8.39 -1.13
C VAL A 176 -21.60 7.11 -1.73
N THR A 177 -21.88 7.17 -3.02
CA THR A 177 -22.31 6.03 -3.84
C THR A 177 -21.69 6.12 -5.24
N ASN A 178 -21.98 5.13 -6.09
CA ASN A 178 -21.57 5.10 -7.49
C ASN A 178 -20.05 5.26 -7.70
N LEU A 179 -19.23 4.75 -6.77
CA LEU A 179 -17.77 4.75 -6.87
C LEU A 179 -17.36 3.88 -8.06
N ARG A 180 -16.69 4.47 -9.04
CA ARG A 180 -16.34 3.77 -10.29
C ARG A 180 -15.07 4.33 -10.93
N PRO A 181 -14.31 3.49 -11.67
CA PRO A 181 -13.26 3.99 -12.55
C PRO A 181 -13.90 4.80 -13.71
N VAL A 182 -13.28 5.90 -14.11
CA VAL A 182 -13.75 6.76 -15.20
C VAL A 182 -12.68 6.87 -16.29
N GLY A 183 -13.12 6.81 -17.55
CA GLY A 183 -12.26 6.95 -18.73
C GLY A 183 -11.66 5.64 -19.23
N GLU A 184 -11.41 5.57 -20.54
CA GLU A 184 -10.71 4.42 -21.15
C GLU A 184 -9.20 4.40 -20.83
N ASP A 185 -8.67 5.53 -20.36
CA ASP A 185 -7.30 5.72 -19.93
C ASP A 185 -7.07 5.41 -18.44
N PHE A 186 -8.12 5.02 -17.70
CA PHE A 186 -8.04 4.56 -16.32
C PHE A 186 -7.00 3.45 -16.17
N ARG A 187 -6.12 3.59 -15.17
CA ARG A 187 -4.96 2.73 -14.97
C ARG A 187 -5.22 1.70 -13.88
N TRP A 188 -5.34 0.44 -14.28
CA TRP A 188 -5.38 -0.69 -13.36
C TRP A 188 -3.96 -1.11 -12.99
N TYR A 189 -3.42 -0.60 -11.88
CA TYR A 189 -2.08 -0.97 -11.40
C TYR A 189 -2.11 -2.33 -10.71
N LEU A 190 -1.41 -3.29 -11.30
CA LEU A 190 -1.42 -4.69 -10.88
C LEU A 190 0.00 -5.22 -10.69
N LYS A 191 0.15 -6.11 -9.72
CA LYS A 191 1.24 -7.10 -9.72
C LYS A 191 0.73 -8.35 -10.40
N MET A 192 1.56 -8.94 -11.25
CA MET A 192 1.16 -10.08 -12.07
C MET A 192 2.10 -11.26 -11.87
N LYS A 193 1.53 -12.45 -11.81
CA LYS A 193 2.20 -13.74 -11.65
C LYS A 193 2.15 -14.53 -12.95
N CYS A 194 3.30 -15.03 -13.38
CA CYS A 194 3.37 -15.95 -14.51
C CYS A 194 2.80 -17.32 -14.09
N GLY A 195 1.74 -17.76 -14.75
CA GLY A 195 1.16 -19.08 -14.52
C GLY A 195 2.05 -20.27 -14.92
N ASN A 196 3.20 -20.05 -15.57
CA ASN A 196 4.14 -21.12 -15.92
C ASN A 196 5.15 -21.42 -14.82
N CYS A 197 5.86 -20.39 -14.37
CA CYS A 197 7.05 -20.50 -13.52
C CYS A 197 6.86 -19.84 -12.16
N GLY A 198 5.72 -19.17 -11.94
CA GLY A 198 5.40 -18.51 -10.68
C GLY A 198 6.04 -17.13 -10.50
N GLU A 199 6.86 -16.66 -11.44
CA GLU A 199 7.50 -15.33 -11.38
C GLU A 199 6.47 -14.22 -11.18
N ILE A 200 6.67 -13.37 -10.17
CA ILE A 200 5.83 -12.21 -9.86
C ILE A 200 6.59 -10.93 -10.22
N SER A 201 5.91 -9.98 -10.83
CA SER A 201 6.52 -8.70 -11.19
C SER A 201 7.01 -7.91 -9.98
N GLU A 202 8.28 -7.51 -9.97
CA GLU A 202 8.85 -6.64 -8.94
C GLU A 202 8.23 -5.24 -8.92
N LYS A 203 7.84 -4.70 -10.09
CA LYS A 203 7.25 -3.35 -10.21
C LYS A 203 5.75 -3.43 -10.48
N TRP A 204 5.04 -2.39 -10.05
CA TRP A 204 3.66 -2.16 -10.49
C TRP A 204 3.63 -1.97 -12.01
N GLN A 205 2.66 -2.60 -12.65
CA GLN A 205 2.38 -2.46 -14.06
C GLN A 205 0.94 -2.02 -14.20
N TYR A 206 0.65 -1.04 -15.05
CA TYR A 206 -0.72 -0.67 -15.34
C TYR A 206 -1.19 -1.22 -16.67
N ILE A 207 -2.47 -1.55 -16.75
CA ILE A 207 -3.20 -1.82 -17.99
C ILE A 207 -4.37 -0.85 -18.10
N ARG A 208 -4.75 -0.49 -19.32
CA ARG A 208 -5.85 0.43 -19.62
C ARG A 208 -6.79 -0.19 -20.64
N LEU A 209 -8.04 0.27 -20.68
CA LEU A 209 -9.02 -0.19 -21.66
C LEU A 209 -8.63 0.25 -23.08
N MET A 210 -8.09 1.46 -23.22
CA MET A 210 -7.66 2.00 -24.51
C MET A 210 -6.46 1.25 -25.11
N ASP A 211 -5.70 0.53 -24.28
CA ASP A 211 -4.58 -0.28 -24.77
C ASP A 211 -5.14 -1.57 -25.36
N SER A 212 -4.84 -1.83 -26.64
CA SER A 212 -5.24 -3.07 -27.32
C SER A 212 -4.11 -3.56 -28.21
N VAL A 213 -3.64 -4.77 -27.92
CA VAL A 213 -2.57 -5.46 -28.65
C VAL A 213 -3.15 -6.72 -29.29
N ALA A 214 -3.05 -6.83 -30.61
CA ALA A 214 -3.53 -7.99 -31.33
C ALA A 214 -2.75 -9.26 -30.95
N LEU A 215 -3.48 -10.33 -30.61
CA LEU A 215 -2.88 -11.63 -30.29
C LEU A 215 -2.59 -12.41 -31.57
N LYS A 216 -1.43 -13.09 -31.62
CA LYS A 216 -1.07 -13.97 -32.74
C LYS A 216 -2.08 -15.09 -32.92
N GLY A 217 -2.40 -15.44 -34.17
CA GLY A 217 -3.25 -16.59 -34.52
C GLY A 217 -4.75 -16.34 -34.36
N GLY A 218 -5.22 -15.11 -34.51
CA GLY A 218 -6.66 -14.78 -34.50
C GLY A 218 -7.34 -14.94 -33.14
N ARG A 219 -6.56 -14.92 -32.06
CA ARG A 219 -7.04 -15.16 -30.68
C ARG A 219 -7.70 -13.94 -30.01
N GLY A 220 -7.99 -12.89 -30.77
CA GLY A 220 -8.54 -11.62 -30.28
C GLY A 220 -7.48 -10.57 -29.96
N SER A 221 -7.83 -9.64 -29.09
CA SER A 221 -6.96 -8.60 -28.54
C SER A 221 -6.56 -8.90 -27.10
N ALA A 222 -5.64 -8.12 -26.54
CA ALA A 222 -5.41 -8.07 -25.10
C ALA A 222 -4.95 -6.67 -24.71
N SER A 223 -5.26 -6.26 -23.48
CA SER A 223 -4.81 -4.98 -22.94
C SER A 223 -3.30 -4.93 -22.73
N MET A 224 -2.67 -6.08 -22.48
CA MET A 224 -1.22 -6.20 -22.41
C MET A 224 -0.76 -7.58 -22.85
N VAL A 225 0.36 -7.61 -23.57
CA VAL A 225 1.11 -8.83 -23.93
C VAL A 225 2.55 -8.66 -23.45
N GLN A 226 3.07 -9.61 -22.68
CA GLN A 226 4.46 -9.59 -22.25
C GLN A 226 5.11 -10.97 -22.14
N LYS A 227 6.42 -11.01 -22.35
CA LYS A 227 7.23 -12.21 -22.12
C LYS A 227 7.68 -12.25 -20.66
N CYS A 228 7.48 -13.40 -20.01
CA CYS A 228 8.00 -13.64 -18.67
C CYS A 228 9.52 -13.53 -18.69
N LYS A 229 10.10 -12.73 -17.79
CA LYS A 229 11.55 -12.51 -17.71
C LYS A 229 12.33 -13.78 -17.31
N LEU A 230 11.68 -14.71 -16.61
CA LEU A 230 12.29 -15.95 -16.16
C LEU A 230 12.19 -17.08 -17.20
N CYS A 231 10.96 -17.45 -17.60
CA CYS A 231 10.73 -18.60 -18.49
C CYS A 231 10.52 -18.24 -19.97
N SER A 232 10.58 -16.96 -20.33
CA SER A 232 10.38 -16.45 -21.69
C SER A 232 9.01 -16.72 -22.32
N ARG A 233 8.07 -17.35 -21.61
CA ARG A 233 6.69 -17.58 -22.09
C ARG A 233 5.98 -16.25 -22.35
N GLU A 234 5.38 -16.11 -23.52
CA GLU A 234 4.50 -14.99 -23.88
C GLU A 234 3.16 -15.18 -23.15
N ASN A 235 2.76 -14.19 -22.36
CA ASN A 235 1.50 -14.18 -21.62
C ASN A 235 0.73 -12.90 -21.93
N SER A 236 -0.59 -12.92 -21.73
CA SER A 236 -1.43 -11.74 -21.95
C SER A 236 -2.54 -11.64 -20.92
N ILE A 237 -3.05 -10.42 -20.75
CA ILE A 237 -4.19 -10.10 -19.90
C ILE A 237 -5.07 -9.07 -20.61
N GLU A 238 -6.39 -9.26 -20.56
CA GLU A 238 -7.38 -8.37 -21.17
C GLU A 238 -8.40 -7.92 -20.14
N ILE A 239 -8.70 -6.62 -20.10
CA ILE A 239 -9.76 -6.06 -19.27
C ILE A 239 -11.09 -6.29 -19.96
N LEU A 240 -12.05 -6.91 -19.27
CA LEU A 240 -13.39 -7.12 -19.82
C LEU A 240 -14.26 -5.90 -19.55
N SER A 241 -14.33 -4.96 -20.49
CA SER A 241 -15.01 -3.66 -20.32
C SER A 241 -16.47 -3.76 -19.84
N SER A 242 -17.23 -4.75 -20.33
CA SER A 242 -18.63 -4.99 -19.96
C SER A 242 -18.83 -5.43 -18.49
N THR A 243 -17.76 -5.87 -17.83
CA THR A 243 -17.75 -6.35 -16.45
C THR A 243 -17.45 -5.25 -15.44
N ILE A 244 -17.09 -4.05 -15.89
CA ILE A 244 -16.85 -2.93 -15.00
C ILE A 244 -18.16 -2.53 -14.32
N LYS A 245 -18.17 -2.51 -12.99
CA LYS A 245 -19.33 -2.16 -12.15
C LYS A 245 -18.95 -1.10 -11.13
N SER A 246 -19.91 -0.25 -10.77
CA SER A 246 -19.78 0.68 -9.66
C SER A 246 -19.87 -0.05 -8.32
N TYR A 247 -19.26 0.53 -7.30
CA TYR A 247 -19.40 0.19 -5.89
C TYR A 247 -20.31 1.23 -5.23
N ASN A 248 -21.46 0.82 -4.72
CA ASN A 248 -22.55 1.68 -4.28
C ASN A 248 -22.74 1.61 -2.76
N ALA A 249 -23.58 2.49 -2.21
CA ALA A 249 -23.91 2.52 -0.78
C ALA A 249 -24.44 1.18 -0.24
N GLU A 250 -25.21 0.42 -1.02
CA GLU A 250 -25.72 -0.91 -0.63
C GLU A 250 -24.61 -1.99 -0.49
N ASP A 251 -23.46 -1.75 -1.13
CA ASP A 251 -22.30 -2.63 -1.12
C ASP A 251 -21.34 -2.34 0.04
N ASN A 252 -21.64 -1.31 0.86
CA ASN A 252 -20.78 -0.87 1.95
C ASN A 252 -20.26 -2.03 2.80
N GLU A 253 -18.95 -2.01 3.08
CA GLU A 253 -18.21 -3.04 3.84
C GLU A 253 -18.30 -4.48 3.29
N LYS A 254 -18.74 -4.69 2.04
CA LYS A 254 -18.80 -6.02 1.40
C LYS A 254 -17.86 -6.10 0.21
N PHE A 255 -17.30 -7.27 -0.03
CA PHE A 255 -16.55 -7.50 -1.26
C PHE A 255 -17.51 -7.56 -2.45
N LYS A 256 -17.29 -6.70 -3.44
CA LYS A 256 -18.02 -6.68 -4.71
C LYS A 256 -17.05 -6.65 -5.88
N THR A 257 -17.32 -7.46 -6.89
CA THR A 257 -16.58 -7.45 -8.16
C THR A 257 -16.78 -6.12 -8.87
N ILE A 258 -15.68 -5.40 -9.12
CA ILE A 258 -15.68 -4.13 -9.85
C ILE A 258 -15.15 -4.26 -11.28
N VAL A 259 -14.38 -5.33 -11.59
CA VAL A 259 -13.89 -5.64 -12.93
C VAL A 259 -13.45 -7.11 -13.02
N GLU A 260 -13.54 -7.70 -14.21
CA GLU A 260 -12.96 -9.01 -14.52
C GLU A 260 -11.85 -8.88 -15.57
N PHE A 261 -10.86 -9.76 -15.45
CA PHE A 261 -9.75 -9.89 -16.39
C PHE A 261 -9.76 -11.27 -17.04
N GLU A 262 -9.60 -11.31 -18.36
CA GLU A 262 -9.29 -12.54 -19.08
C GLU A 262 -7.77 -12.78 -19.06
N CYS A 263 -7.36 -13.83 -18.37
CA CYS A 263 -5.95 -14.12 -18.09
C CYS A 263 -5.46 -15.28 -18.96
N ARG A 264 -4.42 -15.02 -19.76
CA ARG A 264 -3.75 -16.03 -20.59
C ARG A 264 -2.31 -16.21 -20.13
N GLY A 265 -2.17 -16.98 -19.06
CA GLY A 265 -0.88 -17.31 -18.45
C GLY A 265 -0.27 -16.23 -17.57
N LEU A 266 -0.99 -15.15 -17.33
CA LEU A 266 -0.61 -14.02 -16.48
C LEU A 266 -1.78 -13.70 -15.55
N GLU A 267 -1.63 -13.96 -14.26
CA GLU A 267 -2.69 -13.77 -13.25
C GLU A 267 -2.37 -12.53 -12.40
N PRO A 268 -3.30 -11.59 -12.18
CA PRO A 268 -3.10 -10.53 -11.21
C PRO A 268 -3.11 -11.10 -9.79
N VAL A 269 -2.21 -10.60 -8.94
CA VAL A 269 -2.03 -11.08 -7.55
C VAL A 269 -2.04 -9.96 -6.52
N ASP A 270 -1.95 -8.71 -6.96
CA ASP A 270 -2.04 -7.53 -6.10
C ASP A 270 -2.57 -6.36 -6.93
N PHE A 271 -3.25 -5.42 -6.29
CA PHE A 271 -3.87 -4.25 -6.90
C PHE A 271 -3.60 -2.99 -6.07
N GLN A 272 -3.16 -1.93 -6.76
CA GLN A 272 -3.01 -0.60 -6.17
C GLN A 272 -3.99 0.35 -6.83
N PRO A 273 -5.13 0.68 -6.19
CA PRO A 273 -5.98 1.75 -6.69
C PRO A 273 -5.21 3.08 -6.61
N GLN A 274 -5.42 3.97 -7.57
CA GLN A 274 -4.83 5.32 -7.59
C GLN A 274 -5.92 6.33 -8.01
N ALA A 275 -5.53 7.42 -8.67
CA ALA A 275 -6.44 8.42 -9.24
C ALA A 275 -7.26 7.88 -10.44
N GLY A 276 -8.36 8.58 -10.75
CA GLY A 276 -9.24 8.29 -11.88
C GLY A 276 -10.58 7.66 -11.48
N PHE A 277 -10.87 7.59 -10.18
CA PHE A 277 -12.21 7.24 -9.71
C PHE A 277 -13.12 8.46 -9.68
N ALA A 278 -14.42 8.23 -9.77
CA ALA A 278 -15.45 9.19 -9.41
C ALA A 278 -16.51 8.54 -8.53
N ALA A 279 -17.16 9.36 -7.71
CA ALA A 279 -18.28 8.97 -6.86
C ALA A 279 -19.34 10.09 -6.85
N GLU A 280 -20.49 9.80 -6.26
CA GLU A 280 -21.60 10.75 -6.11
C GLU A 280 -22.05 10.81 -4.65
N GLY A 281 -22.37 12.01 -4.15
CA GLY A 281 -23.03 12.19 -2.85
C GLY A 281 -24.39 11.50 -2.87
N VAL A 282 -24.69 10.71 -1.82
CA VAL A 282 -25.87 9.82 -1.79
C VAL A 282 -27.18 10.59 -1.95
N GLU A 283 -27.33 11.71 -1.22
CA GLU A 283 -28.56 12.50 -1.23
C GLU A 283 -28.51 13.63 -2.26
N SER A 284 -27.36 14.27 -2.40
CA SER A 284 -27.17 15.48 -3.20
C SER A 284 -27.04 15.21 -4.71
N GLY A 285 -26.52 14.03 -5.08
CA GLY A 285 -26.01 13.73 -6.42
C GLY A 285 -24.78 14.57 -6.81
N THR A 286 -24.09 15.21 -5.86
CA THR A 286 -22.86 15.96 -6.11
C THR A 286 -21.79 15.00 -6.64
N VAL A 287 -21.21 15.30 -7.80
CA VAL A 287 -20.18 14.45 -8.43
C VAL A 287 -18.81 14.82 -7.89
N PHE A 288 -18.11 13.84 -7.34
CA PHE A 288 -16.72 13.93 -6.92
C PHE A 288 -15.86 13.23 -7.98
N SER A 289 -15.04 13.99 -8.70
CA SER A 289 -14.17 13.50 -9.78
C SER A 289 -12.72 13.40 -9.34
N ASP A 290 -11.91 12.65 -10.10
CA ASP A 290 -10.47 12.49 -9.88
C ASP A 290 -10.08 12.00 -8.48
N ILE A 291 -10.96 11.20 -7.86
CA ILE A 291 -10.74 10.57 -6.56
C ILE A 291 -9.50 9.68 -6.65
N ASN A 292 -8.57 9.87 -5.71
CA ASN A 292 -7.34 9.11 -5.60
C ASN A 292 -7.38 8.22 -4.35
N LEU A 293 -7.43 6.91 -4.57
CA LEU A 293 -7.50 5.90 -3.52
C LEU A 293 -6.14 5.25 -3.21
N GLN A 294 -5.02 5.88 -3.59
CA GLN A 294 -3.68 5.36 -3.33
C GLN A 294 -3.40 5.14 -1.84
N GLU A 295 -3.83 6.09 -1.00
CA GLU A 295 -3.65 6.03 0.45
C GLU A 295 -4.73 5.19 1.15
N LYS A 296 -5.63 4.56 0.38
CA LYS A 296 -6.76 3.72 0.83
C LYS A 296 -7.85 4.43 1.62
N ASP A 297 -7.67 5.72 1.89
CA ASP A 297 -8.64 6.60 2.51
C ASP A 297 -8.76 7.90 1.70
N TRP A 298 -9.98 8.41 1.56
CA TRP A 298 -10.29 9.66 0.89
C TRP A 298 -11.46 10.35 1.62
N THR A 299 -11.38 11.66 1.77
CA THR A 299 -12.40 12.50 2.40
C THR A 299 -12.55 13.79 1.63
N ASP A 300 -13.79 14.28 1.54
CA ASP A 300 -14.13 15.59 1.00
C ASP A 300 -15.41 16.10 1.69
N TYR A 301 -15.97 17.21 1.22
CA TYR A 301 -17.19 17.80 1.78
C TYR A 301 -18.24 18.06 0.70
N ASP A 302 -19.47 17.63 0.96
CA ASP A 302 -20.60 17.89 0.07
C ASP A 302 -21.28 19.20 0.45
N GLU A 303 -20.94 20.28 -0.26
CA GLU A 303 -21.54 21.60 -0.02
C GLU A 303 -23.07 21.64 -0.21
N LYS A 304 -23.63 20.75 -1.04
CA LYS A 304 -25.07 20.74 -1.31
C LYS A 304 -25.85 20.02 -0.20
N ALA A 305 -25.27 18.96 0.36
CA ALA A 305 -25.86 18.23 1.50
C ALA A 305 -25.41 18.77 2.87
N GLN A 306 -24.37 19.60 2.92
CA GLN A 306 -23.76 20.13 4.15
C GLN A 306 -23.27 19.02 5.09
N GLU A 307 -22.58 18.02 4.52
CA GLU A 307 -22.05 16.86 5.24
C GLU A 307 -20.68 16.41 4.71
N SER A 308 -19.93 15.69 5.54
CA SER A 308 -18.70 15.02 5.12
C SER A 308 -19.00 13.84 4.20
N VAL A 309 -18.10 13.59 3.26
CA VAL A 309 -18.12 12.42 2.39
C VAL A 309 -16.78 11.70 2.48
N GLY A 310 -16.78 10.37 2.38
CA GLY A 310 -15.56 9.60 2.55
C GLY A 310 -15.59 8.17 2.03
N ILE A 311 -14.42 7.68 1.69
CA ILE A 311 -14.15 6.30 1.26
C ILE A 311 -12.95 5.83 2.08
N TYR A 312 -13.13 4.83 2.93
CA TYR A 312 -12.13 4.40 3.89
C TYR A 312 -11.82 2.91 3.81
N GLU A 313 -10.68 2.54 4.39
CA GLU A 313 -10.24 1.15 4.57
C GLU A 313 -10.26 0.33 3.27
N VAL A 314 -9.93 0.98 2.14
CA VAL A 314 -10.00 0.34 0.83
C VAL A 314 -9.11 -0.90 0.80
N THR A 315 -9.74 -2.04 0.54
CA THR A 315 -9.10 -3.33 0.40
C THR A 315 -9.65 -4.08 -0.82
N HIS A 316 -8.95 -5.12 -1.23
CA HIS A 316 -9.30 -5.87 -2.42
C HIS A 316 -9.00 -7.36 -2.25
N GLN A 317 -9.63 -8.17 -3.09
CA GLN A 317 -9.30 -9.58 -3.26
C GLN A 317 -9.51 -10.02 -4.71
N PHE A 318 -8.84 -11.09 -5.10
CA PHE A 318 -9.04 -11.73 -6.40
C PHE A 318 -9.79 -13.04 -6.26
N VAL A 319 -10.80 -13.24 -7.11
CA VAL A 319 -11.60 -14.47 -7.17
C VAL A 319 -11.46 -15.10 -8.55
N LYS A 320 -11.20 -16.41 -8.61
CA LYS A 320 -11.20 -17.15 -9.87
C LYS A 320 -12.64 -17.44 -10.29
N CYS A 321 -13.00 -17.08 -11.52
CA CYS A 321 -14.32 -17.26 -12.11
C CYS A 321 -14.32 -18.40 -13.13
#